data_AF-A0A3B8U1F2-F1
#
_entry.id   AF-A0A3B8U1F2-F1
#
_cell.length_a   1.000
_cell.length_b   1.000
_cell.length_c   1.000
_cell.angle_alpha   90.00
_cell.angle_beta   90.00
_cell.angle_gamma   90.00
#
_symmetry.space_group_name_H-M   'P 1'
#
loop_
_entity.id
_entity.type
_entity.pdbx_description
1 polymer ?
#
loop_
_entity_poly.entity_id
_entity_poly.type
_entity_poly.pdbx_seq_one_letter_code
_entity_poly.pdbx_strand_id
1 'polypeptide(L)'
;MRKITQKLKRIMLFALAFAMLVPTVNGLAATQRQKAVTAYQKYLSQSQIILAGEKVKSSNTKFAVADLNGDGTPEMVIQKKIPVVNRGAFAVFTYSKGKIVRVMNGNDYEGFLGYYAGTGVVRTRDYPPMGKNIYYNEYFSRLEGVRTITLLKKEHSVNPVNEKPIGYYFSGRYNRTWKTNRDGNLSRTTRSKFAQLLKKCTISKGVSKFKFYSNTAANRQKYCK
;
A
#
# COMPACT_ATOMS: atom_id res chain seq x y z
N MET A 1 33.75 61.58 -12.66
CA MET A 1 33.70 60.34 -11.86
C MET A 1 33.99 60.67 -10.39
N ARG A 2 33.01 60.53 -9.48
CA ARG A 2 33.21 60.82 -8.05
C ARG A 2 34.03 59.70 -7.39
N LYS A 3 35.16 60.05 -6.76
CA LYS A 3 36.04 59.11 -6.07
C LYS A 3 35.32 58.53 -4.85
N ILE A 4 35.13 57.20 -4.84
CA ILE A 4 34.62 56.45 -3.68
C ILE A 4 35.62 56.62 -2.53
N THR A 5 35.15 57.15 -1.40
CA THR A 5 35.98 57.42 -0.22
C THR A 5 36.47 56.11 0.43
N GLN A 6 37.66 56.13 1.03
CA GLN A 6 38.26 54.96 1.69
C GLN A 6 37.34 54.34 2.76
N LYS A 7 36.52 55.15 3.44
CA LYS A 7 35.49 54.67 4.37
C LYS A 7 34.42 53.83 3.67
N LEU A 8 33.95 54.23 2.49
CA LEU A 8 32.97 53.47 1.71
C LEU A 8 33.56 52.14 1.21
N LYS A 9 34.84 52.12 0.81
CA LYS A 9 35.55 50.89 0.43
C LYS A 9 35.63 49.89 1.58
N ARG A 10 35.92 50.36 2.81
CA ARG A 10 35.96 49.52 4.01
C ARG A 10 34.57 48.98 4.37
N ILE A 11 33.53 49.81 4.30
CA ILE A 11 32.14 49.38 4.56
C ILE A 11 31.70 48.32 3.54
N MET A 12 32.01 48.50 2.25
CA MET A 12 31.73 47.47 1.23
C MET A 12 32.51 46.18 1.48
N LEU A 13 33.76 46.25 1.93
CA LEU A 13 34.57 45.07 2.24
C LEU A 13 34.00 44.28 3.43
N PHE A 14 33.54 44.97 4.47
CA PHE A 14 32.87 44.36 5.62
C PHE A 14 31.50 43.76 5.24
N ALA A 15 30.71 44.43 4.40
CA ALA A 15 29.44 43.89 3.92
C ALA A 15 29.62 42.63 3.05
N LEU A 16 30.69 42.59 2.23
CA LEU A 16 31.02 41.43 1.40
C LEU A 16 31.51 40.24 2.25
N ALA A 17 32.32 40.51 3.28
CA ALA A 17 32.76 39.49 4.24
C ALA A 17 31.58 38.92 5.06
N PHE A 18 30.60 39.75 5.43
CA PHE A 18 29.39 39.30 6.13
C PHE A 18 28.47 38.45 5.23
N ALA A 19 28.38 38.76 3.93
CA ALA A 19 27.61 37.97 2.97
C ALA A 19 28.20 36.57 2.73
N MET A 20 29.53 36.42 2.85
CA MET A 20 30.24 35.14 2.74
C MET A 20 30.24 34.31 4.04
N LEU A 21 29.83 34.90 5.17
CA LEU A 21 29.70 34.22 6.47
C LEU A 21 28.30 33.66 6.72
N VAL A 22 27.34 33.88 5.81
CA VAL A 22 26.05 33.18 5.87
C VAL A 22 26.34 31.73 5.52
N PRO A 23 26.22 30.76 6.47
CA PRO A 23 26.38 29.36 6.12
C PRO A 23 25.38 29.06 5.00
N THR A 24 25.89 28.62 3.85
CA THR A 24 25.05 28.05 2.81
C THR A 24 24.29 26.93 3.48
N VAL A 25 22.97 27.13 3.65
CA VAL A 25 22.09 26.09 4.16
C VAL A 25 22.11 25.03 3.07
N ASN A 26 23.04 24.08 3.19
CA ASN A 26 23.07 22.89 2.36
C ASN A 26 21.69 22.27 2.54
N GLY A 27 20.81 22.47 1.56
CA GLY A 27 19.42 22.07 1.65
C GLY A 27 19.39 20.60 2.07
N LEU A 28 18.83 20.32 3.24
CA LEU A 28 18.78 18.96 3.78
C LEU A 28 18.21 18.06 2.69
N ALA A 29 18.99 17.06 2.28
CA ALA A 29 18.56 16.13 1.25
C ALA A 29 17.21 15.53 1.68
N ALA A 30 16.21 15.58 0.79
CA ALA A 30 14.86 15.11 1.11
C ALA A 30 14.91 13.67 1.62
N THR A 31 14.24 13.42 2.74
CA THR A 31 14.08 12.10 3.34
C THR A 31 13.45 11.13 2.35
N GLN A 32 13.68 9.81 2.53
CA GLN A 32 13.08 8.79 1.67
C GLN A 32 11.54 8.89 1.66
N ARG A 33 10.93 9.18 2.82
CA ARG A 33 9.51 9.48 2.94
C ARG A 33 9.06 10.65 2.07
N GLN A 34 9.76 11.79 2.12
CA GLN A 34 9.43 12.97 1.32
C GLN A 34 9.56 12.68 -0.18
N LYS A 35 10.56 11.89 -0.59
CA LYS A 35 10.74 11.44 -1.97
C LYS A 35 9.59 10.53 -2.42
N ALA A 36 9.19 9.57 -1.58
CA ALA A 36 8.06 8.67 -1.85
C ALA A 36 6.75 9.46 -2.02
N VAL A 37 6.44 10.34 -1.06
CA VAL A 37 5.23 11.17 -1.07
C VAL A 37 5.18 12.06 -2.32
N THR A 38 6.29 12.73 -2.67
CA THR A 38 6.38 13.55 -3.88
C THR A 38 6.13 12.71 -5.14
N ALA A 39 6.72 11.52 -5.21
CA ALA A 39 6.52 10.61 -6.33
C ALA A 39 5.04 10.18 -6.43
N TYR A 40 4.41 9.83 -5.31
CA TYR A 40 2.99 9.44 -5.27
C TYR A 40 2.06 10.57 -5.68
N GLN A 41 2.29 11.80 -5.21
CA GLN A 41 1.51 12.96 -5.63
C GLN A 41 1.57 13.15 -7.15
N LYS A 42 2.77 13.04 -7.75
CA LYS A 42 2.98 13.10 -9.20
C LYS A 42 2.31 11.96 -9.96
N TYR A 43 2.35 10.74 -9.40
CA TYR A 43 1.70 9.59 -10.02
C TYR A 43 0.18 9.72 -9.98
N LEU A 44 -0.38 10.10 -8.83
CA LEU A 44 -1.82 10.30 -8.65
C LEU A 44 -2.37 11.48 -9.46
N SER A 45 -1.53 12.44 -9.87
CA SER A 45 -1.94 13.57 -10.72
C SER A 45 -2.00 13.26 -12.22
N GLN A 46 -1.55 12.08 -12.65
CA GLN A 46 -1.68 11.65 -14.04
C GLN A 46 -3.16 11.58 -14.45
N SER A 47 -3.48 11.67 -15.75
CA SER A 47 -4.86 11.54 -16.24
C SER A 47 -5.41 10.11 -16.12
N GLN A 48 -4.52 9.12 -16.19
CA GLN A 48 -4.83 7.70 -16.07
C GLN A 48 -3.82 6.98 -15.18
N ILE A 49 -4.28 5.94 -14.48
CA ILE A 49 -3.50 5.07 -13.60
C ILE A 49 -3.71 3.62 -14.02
N ILE A 50 -2.67 2.78 -13.93
CA ILE A 50 -2.75 1.36 -14.27
C ILE A 50 -3.11 0.54 -13.02
N LEU A 51 -4.31 -0.04 -12.99
CA LEU A 51 -4.78 -0.95 -11.93
C LEU A 51 -5.05 -2.33 -12.52
N ALA A 52 -4.37 -3.37 -12.00
CA ALA A 52 -4.52 -4.75 -12.45
C ALA A 52 -4.41 -4.94 -14.00
N GLY A 53 -3.60 -4.11 -14.67
CA GLY A 53 -3.42 -4.13 -16.13
C GLY A 53 -4.37 -3.21 -16.91
N GLU A 54 -5.40 -2.67 -16.27
CA GLU A 54 -6.37 -1.74 -16.87
C GLU A 54 -5.93 -0.28 -16.69
N LYS A 55 -6.06 0.55 -17.75
CA LYS A 55 -5.93 2.01 -17.65
C LYS A 55 -7.24 2.61 -17.12
N VAL A 56 -7.20 3.15 -15.91
CA VAL A 56 -8.36 3.76 -15.23
C VAL A 56 -8.16 5.27 -15.16
N LYS A 57 -9.20 6.05 -15.46
CA LYS A 57 -9.18 7.51 -15.25
C LYS A 57 -8.85 7.82 -13.80
N SER A 58 -7.90 8.69 -13.53
CA SER A 58 -7.47 9.00 -12.16
C SER A 58 -8.58 9.59 -11.30
N SER A 59 -9.53 10.32 -11.89
CA SER A 59 -10.74 10.80 -11.18
C SER A 59 -11.64 9.66 -10.67
N ASN A 60 -11.54 8.48 -11.28
CA ASN A 60 -12.24 7.25 -10.90
C ASN A 60 -11.44 6.38 -9.93
N THR A 61 -10.40 6.93 -9.29
CA THR A 61 -9.65 6.22 -8.24
C THR A 61 -9.73 6.92 -6.89
N LYS A 62 -9.55 6.13 -5.84
CA LYS A 62 -9.32 6.59 -4.48
C LYS A 62 -7.98 6.04 -4.00
N PHE A 63 -7.34 6.70 -3.05
CA PHE A 63 -6.02 6.34 -2.58
C PHE A 63 -5.93 6.40 -1.05
N ALA A 64 -4.99 5.64 -0.51
CA ALA A 64 -4.54 5.70 0.87
C ALA A 64 -3.01 5.67 0.88
N VAL A 65 -2.40 6.33 1.87
CA VAL A 65 -0.95 6.31 2.09
C VAL A 65 -0.73 5.93 3.55
N ALA A 66 0.10 4.92 3.80
CA ALA A 66 0.40 4.43 5.14
C ALA A 66 1.73 3.67 5.12
N ASP A 67 2.48 3.76 6.23
CA ASP A 67 3.64 2.92 6.47
C ASP A 67 3.17 1.52 6.90
N LEU A 68 3.18 0.58 5.95
CA LEU A 68 2.66 -0.76 6.16
C LEU A 68 3.70 -1.66 6.83
N ASN A 69 4.98 -1.46 6.52
CA ASN A 69 6.08 -2.32 6.94
C ASN A 69 6.89 -1.79 8.14
N GLY A 70 6.70 -0.53 8.53
CA GLY A 70 7.34 0.11 9.67
C GLY A 70 8.74 0.66 9.36
N ASP A 71 9.11 0.83 8.09
CA ASP A 71 10.44 1.32 7.68
C ASP A 71 10.52 2.85 7.56
N GLY A 72 9.43 3.56 7.85
CA GLY A 72 9.34 5.02 7.76
C GLY A 72 9.09 5.57 6.34
N THR A 73 9.11 4.71 5.31
CA THR A 73 8.73 5.04 3.93
C THR A 73 7.34 4.49 3.65
N PRO A 74 6.31 5.34 3.51
CA PRO A 74 4.96 4.84 3.37
C PRO A 74 4.75 4.16 2.02
N GLU A 75 3.85 3.17 1.97
CA GLU A 75 3.27 2.66 0.76
C GLU A 75 2.02 3.43 0.35
N MET A 76 1.72 3.42 -0.95
CA MET A 76 0.49 3.94 -1.51
C MET A 76 -0.40 2.79 -1.97
N VAL A 77 -1.67 2.84 -1.57
CA VAL A 77 -2.71 1.93 -2.05
C VAL A 77 -3.69 2.71 -2.90
N ILE A 78 -3.93 2.24 -4.12
CA ILE A 78 -4.92 2.82 -5.03
C ILE A 78 -6.02 1.80 -5.26
N GLN A 79 -7.27 2.26 -5.24
CA GLN A 79 -8.44 1.45 -5.53
C GLN A 79 -9.33 2.15 -6.57
N LYS A 80 -9.90 1.38 -7.50
CA LYS A 80 -10.94 1.87 -8.42
C LYS A 80 -12.18 2.26 -7.61
N LYS A 81 -12.77 3.41 -7.90
CA LYS A 81 -14.10 3.78 -7.40
C LYS A 81 -15.10 2.91 -8.14
N ILE A 82 -15.68 1.92 -7.46
CA ILE A 82 -16.74 1.09 -8.04
C ILE A 82 -17.95 1.14 -7.10
N PRO A 83 -19.20 1.22 -7.61
CA PRO A 83 -20.38 0.94 -6.81
C PRO A 83 -20.30 -0.46 -6.21
N VAL A 84 -20.84 -0.59 -4.99
CA VAL A 84 -20.64 -1.68 -3.99
C VAL A 84 -20.79 -3.12 -4.52
N VAL A 85 -21.44 -3.31 -5.67
CA VAL A 85 -21.72 -4.61 -6.28
C VAL A 85 -20.59 -5.19 -7.14
N ASN A 86 -19.54 -4.43 -7.49
CA ASN A 86 -18.48 -4.93 -8.37
C ASN A 86 -17.05 -4.79 -7.83
N ARG A 87 -16.25 -5.82 -8.14
CA ARG A 87 -14.87 -6.14 -7.77
C ARG A 87 -13.95 -4.91 -7.75
N GLY A 88 -13.74 -4.31 -6.58
CA GLY A 88 -12.92 -3.10 -6.43
C GLY A 88 -11.45 -3.36 -6.70
N ALA A 89 -10.99 -3.29 -7.96
CA ALA A 89 -9.58 -3.48 -8.28
C ALA A 89 -8.69 -2.54 -7.46
N PHE A 90 -7.66 -3.09 -6.81
CA PHE A 90 -6.67 -2.33 -6.06
C PHE A 90 -5.25 -2.68 -6.48
N ALA A 91 -4.32 -1.77 -6.17
CA ALA A 91 -2.90 -2.00 -6.25
C ALA A 91 -2.18 -1.34 -5.06
N VAL A 92 -1.15 -2.00 -4.56
CA VAL A 92 -0.23 -1.48 -3.55
C VAL A 92 1.10 -1.15 -4.23
N PHE A 93 1.64 0.01 -3.93
CA PHE A 93 2.87 0.53 -4.48
C PHE A 93 3.83 0.89 -3.36
N THR A 94 5.10 0.52 -3.51
CA THR A 94 6.21 1.00 -2.68
C THR A 94 7.07 1.98 -3.47
N TYR A 95 7.91 2.74 -2.77
CA TYR A 95 8.91 3.61 -3.38
C TYR A 95 10.30 3.05 -3.13
N SER A 96 10.97 2.62 -4.20
CA SER A 96 12.28 1.98 -4.12
C SER A 96 13.19 2.49 -5.23
N LYS A 97 14.45 2.80 -4.88
CA LYS A 97 15.50 3.23 -5.83
C LYS A 97 15.03 4.35 -6.78
N GLY A 98 14.36 5.36 -6.23
CA GLY A 98 13.90 6.51 -7.03
C GLY A 98 12.57 6.31 -7.78
N LYS A 99 11.97 5.11 -7.72
CA LYS A 99 10.82 4.73 -8.56
C LYS A 99 9.66 4.20 -7.73
N ILE A 100 8.45 4.40 -8.26
CA ILE A 100 7.24 3.74 -7.75
C ILE A 100 7.20 2.33 -8.33
N VAL A 101 7.07 1.33 -7.46
CA VAL A 101 7.01 -0.08 -7.85
C VAL A 101 5.71 -0.68 -7.34
N ARG A 102 4.93 -1.29 -8.24
CA ARG A 102 3.74 -2.04 -7.84
C ARG A 102 4.16 -3.37 -7.24
N VAL A 103 3.77 -3.63 -6.00
CA VAL A 103 4.16 -4.83 -5.24
C VAL A 103 3.00 -5.80 -5.07
N MET A 104 1.76 -5.32 -5.17
CA MET A 104 0.56 -6.14 -5.06
C MET A 104 -0.55 -5.56 -5.93
N ASN A 105 -1.40 -6.42 -6.46
CA ASN A 105 -2.69 -6.07 -7.04
C ASN A 105 -3.70 -7.15 -6.72
N GLY A 106 -4.97 -6.79 -6.79
CA GLY A 106 -6.06 -7.73 -6.56
C GLY A 106 -7.40 -7.03 -6.65
N ASN A 107 -8.42 -7.71 -6.14
CA ASN A 107 -9.77 -7.18 -6.06
C ASN A 107 -10.14 -7.06 -4.57
N ASP A 108 -10.64 -5.89 -4.18
CA ASP A 108 -11.18 -5.64 -2.86
C ASP A 108 -12.69 -5.90 -2.90
N TYR A 109 -13.05 -7.14 -2.62
CA TYR A 109 -14.43 -7.58 -2.48
C TYR A 109 -14.95 -7.22 -1.09
N GLU A 110 -16.13 -6.61 -1.02
CA GLU A 110 -16.83 -6.31 0.24
C GLU A 110 -16.00 -5.46 1.24
N GLY A 111 -15.03 -4.68 0.75
CA GLY A 111 -14.15 -3.87 1.59
C GLY A 111 -13.26 -4.71 2.51
N PHE A 112 -12.94 -5.94 2.13
CA PHE A 112 -12.16 -6.86 2.94
C PHE A 112 -10.69 -6.45 3.10
N LEU A 113 -10.14 -5.72 2.12
CA LEU A 113 -8.76 -5.24 2.12
C LEU A 113 -8.40 -4.57 3.45
N GLY A 114 -7.28 -4.98 4.04
CA GLY A 114 -6.77 -4.47 5.30
C GLY A 114 -5.30 -4.80 5.49
N TYR A 115 -4.72 -4.32 6.56
CA TYR A 115 -3.30 -4.50 6.85
C TYR A 115 -3.04 -4.56 8.35
N TYR A 116 -1.88 -5.09 8.74
CA TYR A 116 -1.40 -5.11 10.11
C TYR A 116 -0.29 -4.08 10.23
N ALA A 117 -0.59 -2.92 10.84
CA ALA A 117 0.27 -1.74 10.82
C ALA A 117 1.71 -2.03 11.29
N GLY A 118 2.70 -1.60 10.51
CA GLY A 118 4.12 -1.77 10.82
C GLY A 118 4.63 -3.22 10.81
N THR A 119 3.97 -4.12 10.07
CA THR A 119 4.40 -5.54 9.95
C THR A 119 4.65 -5.98 8.51
N GLY A 120 4.23 -5.15 7.55
CA GLY A 120 4.23 -5.42 6.12
C GLY A 120 3.13 -6.40 5.70
N VAL A 121 2.34 -6.94 6.64
CA VAL A 121 1.31 -7.93 6.32
C VAL A 121 0.03 -7.24 5.86
N VAL A 122 -0.37 -7.53 4.62
CA VAL A 122 -1.63 -7.13 4.00
C VAL A 122 -2.56 -8.34 3.94
N ARG A 123 -3.84 -8.12 4.28
CA ARG A 123 -4.91 -9.10 4.23
C ARG A 123 -5.80 -8.81 3.02
N THR A 124 -6.00 -9.82 2.17
CA THR A 124 -6.81 -9.71 0.95
C THR A 124 -7.79 -10.88 0.85
N ARG A 125 -8.80 -10.73 -0.03
CA ARG A 125 -9.73 -11.82 -0.39
C ARG A 125 -9.73 -12.00 -1.90
N ASP A 126 -9.81 -13.24 -2.34
CA ASP A 126 -9.97 -13.59 -3.75
C ASP A 126 -11.08 -14.63 -3.93
N TYR A 127 -11.77 -14.57 -5.07
CA TYR A 127 -12.80 -15.52 -5.46
C TYR A 127 -12.24 -16.32 -6.63
N PRO A 128 -11.91 -17.60 -6.44
CA PRO A 128 -11.40 -18.42 -7.53
C PRO A 128 -12.45 -18.55 -8.65
N PRO A 129 -12.03 -18.93 -9.87
CA PRO A 129 -12.94 -19.18 -10.98
C PRO A 129 -14.07 -20.14 -10.58
N MET A 130 -15.27 -19.89 -11.11
CA MET A 130 -16.44 -20.75 -10.93
C MET A 130 -16.12 -22.19 -11.37
N GLY A 131 -16.62 -23.19 -10.63
CA GLY A 131 -16.36 -24.62 -10.90
C GLY A 131 -15.46 -25.32 -9.87
N LYS A 132 -14.91 -24.59 -8.88
CA LYS A 132 -14.31 -25.18 -7.68
C LYS A 132 -15.28 -25.06 -6.51
N ASN A 133 -15.31 -26.04 -5.61
CA ASN A 133 -16.03 -25.98 -4.33
C ASN A 133 -15.42 -24.96 -3.34
N ILE A 134 -14.82 -23.88 -3.84
CA ILE A 134 -14.17 -22.83 -3.06
C ILE A 134 -14.94 -21.54 -3.33
N TYR A 135 -15.49 -20.98 -2.26
CA TYR A 135 -16.22 -19.73 -2.29
C TYR A 135 -15.27 -18.53 -2.36
N TYR A 136 -14.32 -18.46 -1.42
CA TYR A 136 -13.26 -17.46 -1.44
C TYR A 136 -12.01 -17.94 -0.70
N ASN A 137 -10.90 -17.26 -0.94
CA ASN A 137 -9.66 -17.39 -0.20
C ASN A 137 -9.37 -16.07 0.52
N GLU A 138 -8.94 -16.13 1.78
CA GLU A 138 -8.28 -15.03 2.46
C GLU A 138 -6.76 -15.26 2.39
N TYR A 139 -6.02 -14.24 1.97
CA TYR A 139 -4.55 -14.28 1.94
C TYR A 139 -3.98 -13.29 2.95
N PHE A 140 -2.85 -13.68 3.54
CA PHE A 140 -2.04 -12.85 4.42
C PHE A 140 -0.66 -12.81 3.80
N SER A 141 -0.36 -11.71 3.12
CA SER A 141 0.86 -11.56 2.32
C SER A 141 1.70 -10.44 2.89
N ARG A 142 3.02 -10.63 2.95
CA ARG A 142 3.98 -9.66 3.44
C ARG A 142 4.64 -8.92 2.30
N LEU A 143 4.75 -7.61 2.44
CA LEU A 143 5.58 -6.76 1.59
C LEU A 143 7.04 -6.91 2.04
N GLU A 144 7.91 -7.30 1.11
CA GLU A 144 9.36 -7.45 1.32
C GLU A 144 10.09 -6.65 0.25
N GLY A 145 10.33 -5.37 0.56
CA GLY A 145 10.88 -4.40 -0.40
C GLY A 145 10.00 -4.30 -1.64
N VAL A 146 10.54 -4.69 -2.80
CA VAL A 146 9.84 -4.64 -4.10
C VAL A 146 9.07 -5.92 -4.44
N ARG A 147 8.93 -6.84 -3.48
CA ARG A 147 8.25 -8.12 -3.66
C ARG A 147 7.13 -8.29 -2.64
N THR A 148 6.21 -9.20 -2.94
CA THR A 148 5.18 -9.65 -2.01
C THR A 148 5.27 -11.16 -1.88
N ILE A 149 5.21 -11.66 -0.65
CA ILE A 149 5.21 -13.09 -0.35
C ILE A 149 3.93 -13.44 0.37
N THR A 150 3.17 -14.41 -0.14
CA THR A 150 2.06 -14.98 0.62
C THR A 150 2.63 -15.79 1.79
N LEU A 151 2.19 -15.51 3.01
CA LEU A 151 2.61 -16.25 4.21
C LEU A 151 1.61 -17.34 4.57
N LEU A 152 0.33 -16.98 4.50
CA LEU A 152 -0.78 -17.81 4.95
C LEU A 152 -1.97 -17.66 3.98
N LYS A 153 -2.73 -18.75 3.82
CA LYS A 153 -4.01 -18.76 3.10
C LYS A 153 -5.06 -19.45 3.95
N LYS A 154 -6.25 -18.87 4.02
CA LYS A 154 -7.44 -19.50 4.58
C LYS A 154 -8.46 -19.66 3.46
N GLU A 155 -8.80 -20.89 3.15
CA GLU A 155 -9.72 -21.23 2.08
C GLU A 155 -11.10 -21.54 2.65
N HIS A 156 -12.12 -20.93 2.07
CA HIS A 156 -13.51 -21.08 2.43
C HIS A 156 -14.23 -21.84 1.33
N SER A 157 -14.68 -23.05 1.62
CA SER A 157 -15.36 -23.94 0.67
C SER A 157 -16.85 -24.06 0.94
N VAL A 158 -17.62 -24.33 -0.12
CA VAL A 158 -19.04 -24.74 -0.04
C VAL A 158 -19.12 -26.25 -0.28
N ASN A 159 -20.04 -26.94 0.39
CA ASN A 159 -20.26 -28.38 0.21
C ASN A 159 -21.17 -28.62 -1.02
N PRO A 160 -20.74 -29.40 -2.03
CA PRO A 160 -21.59 -29.73 -3.19
C PRO A 160 -22.69 -30.77 -2.89
N VAL A 161 -22.67 -31.47 -1.75
CA VAL A 161 -23.45 -32.72 -1.57
C VAL A 161 -24.94 -32.52 -1.24
N ASN A 162 -25.41 -31.30 -0.95
CA ASN A 162 -26.84 -31.05 -0.70
C ASN A 162 -27.37 -29.95 -1.64
N GLU A 163 -27.59 -30.32 -2.91
CA GLU A 163 -28.28 -29.53 -3.95
C GLU A 163 -29.78 -29.35 -3.66
N LYS A 164 -30.16 -28.95 -2.44
CA LYS A 164 -31.46 -28.32 -2.24
C LYS A 164 -31.26 -26.82 -2.36
N PRO A 165 -32.07 -26.10 -3.15
CA PRO A 165 -32.00 -24.65 -3.25
C PRO A 165 -32.55 -24.06 -1.95
N ILE A 166 -31.72 -24.09 -0.90
CA ILE A 166 -32.01 -23.45 0.37
C ILE A 166 -31.37 -22.07 0.25
N GLY A 167 -32.21 -21.04 0.12
CA GLY A 167 -31.78 -19.66 -0.07
C GLY A 167 -30.68 -19.24 0.91
N TYR A 168 -29.69 -18.50 0.42
CA TYR A 168 -28.80 -17.59 1.16
C TYR A 168 -28.18 -18.02 2.52
N TYR A 169 -28.19 -19.31 2.89
CA TYR A 169 -27.61 -19.77 4.15
C TYR A 169 -26.46 -20.76 3.91
N PHE A 170 -25.25 -20.21 3.94
CA PHE A 170 -23.96 -20.89 3.81
C PHE A 170 -23.65 -21.82 5.00
N SER A 171 -24.31 -22.97 5.09
CA SER A 171 -24.03 -24.01 6.10
C SER A 171 -23.04 -25.05 5.56
N GLY A 172 -21.73 -24.80 5.73
CA GLY A 172 -20.69 -25.79 5.39
C GLY A 172 -19.26 -25.28 5.43
N ARG A 173 -18.83 -24.63 6.53
CA ARG A 173 -17.51 -23.94 6.61
C ARG A 173 -16.33 -24.92 6.78
N TYR A 174 -15.86 -25.51 5.69
CA TYR A 174 -14.50 -26.05 5.68
C TYR A 174 -13.50 -24.89 5.53
N ASN A 175 -13.01 -24.38 6.66
CA ASN A 175 -11.84 -23.51 6.66
C ASN A 175 -10.58 -24.38 6.54
N ARG A 176 -10.05 -24.54 5.31
CA ARG A 176 -8.73 -25.15 5.11
C ARG A 176 -7.65 -24.08 5.30
N THR A 177 -6.69 -24.36 6.15
CA THR A 177 -5.59 -23.44 6.47
C THR A 177 -4.31 -23.90 5.82
N TRP A 178 -3.55 -22.94 5.28
CA TRP A 178 -2.32 -23.19 4.56
C TRP A 178 -1.23 -22.24 5.05
N LYS A 179 0.02 -22.70 4.98
CA LYS A 179 1.23 -21.92 5.25
C LYS A 179 2.21 -22.07 4.10
N THR A 180 3.04 -21.06 3.90
CA THR A 180 4.15 -21.15 2.96
C THR A 180 5.26 -22.02 3.55
N ASN A 181 5.75 -22.97 2.75
CA ASN A 181 6.86 -23.85 3.08
C ASN A 181 8.21 -23.17 2.76
N ARG A 182 9.33 -23.88 2.97
CA ARG A 182 10.67 -23.34 2.69
C ARG A 182 10.90 -23.03 1.21
N ASP A 183 10.22 -23.75 0.32
CA ASP A 183 10.34 -23.60 -1.13
C ASP A 183 9.43 -22.48 -1.68
N GLY A 184 8.72 -21.75 -0.82
CA GLY A 184 7.78 -20.71 -1.24
C GLY A 184 6.39 -21.22 -1.64
N ASN A 185 6.11 -22.51 -1.51
CA ASN A 185 4.85 -23.16 -1.87
C ASN A 185 3.87 -23.24 -0.68
N LEU A 186 2.57 -23.14 -0.96
CA LEU A 186 1.54 -23.34 0.07
C LEU A 186 1.34 -24.82 0.39
N SER A 187 1.44 -25.17 1.67
CA SER A 187 1.18 -26.50 2.22
C SER A 187 0.07 -26.44 3.27
N ARG A 188 -0.72 -27.51 3.39
CA ARG A 188 -1.78 -27.58 4.41
C ARG A 188 -1.21 -27.51 5.82
N THR A 189 -1.97 -26.89 6.72
CA THR A 189 -1.63 -26.83 8.14
C THR A 189 -2.88 -26.87 9.01
N THR A 190 -2.72 -27.06 10.31
CA THR A 190 -3.83 -27.07 11.27
C THR A 190 -4.29 -25.66 11.60
N ARG A 191 -5.55 -25.50 12.06
CA ARG A 191 -6.09 -24.20 12.47
C ARG A 191 -5.30 -23.57 13.64
N SER A 192 -4.88 -24.39 14.59
CA SER A 192 -4.04 -23.95 15.72
C SER A 192 -2.69 -23.41 15.24
N LYS A 193 -2.00 -24.16 14.36
CA LYS A 193 -0.72 -23.72 13.81
C LYS A 193 -0.86 -22.46 12.95
N PHE A 194 -1.93 -22.35 12.16
CA PHE A 194 -2.25 -21.15 11.41
C PHE A 194 -2.41 -19.94 12.34
N ALA A 195 -3.19 -20.06 13.42
CA ALA A 195 -3.41 -18.98 14.36
C ALA A 195 -2.11 -18.53 15.06
N GLN A 196 -1.24 -19.48 15.44
CA GLN A 196 0.08 -19.19 15.98
C GLN A 196 0.97 -18.43 14.98
N LEU A 197 1.01 -18.90 13.72
CA LEU A 197 1.80 -18.25 12.67
C LEU A 197 1.27 -16.86 12.33
N LEU A 198 -0.06 -16.68 12.31
CA LEU A 198 -0.68 -15.39 12.09
C LEU A 198 -0.28 -14.41 13.20
N LYS A 199 -0.45 -14.80 14.47
CA LYS A 199 0.01 -13.99 15.62
C LYS A 199 1.48 -13.62 15.51
N LYS A 200 2.33 -14.57 15.10
CA LYS A 200 3.77 -14.31 14.91
C LYS A 200 4.04 -13.31 13.78
N CYS A 201 3.42 -13.49 12.61
CA CYS A 201 3.72 -12.62 11.46
C CYS A 201 3.09 -11.23 11.57
N THR A 202 2.02 -11.07 12.35
CA THR A 202 1.35 -9.79 12.62
C THR A 202 1.76 -9.16 13.94
N ILE A 203 2.67 -9.79 14.70
CA ILE A 203 3.10 -9.33 16.03
C ILE A 203 1.87 -9.11 16.94
N SER A 204 0.89 -10.00 16.83
CA SER A 204 -0.40 -9.95 17.52
C SER A 204 -1.21 -8.66 17.31
N LYS A 205 -0.87 -7.82 16.33
CA LYS A 205 -1.64 -6.63 16.00
C LYS A 205 -2.99 -6.99 15.39
N GLY A 206 -3.98 -6.13 15.62
CA GLY A 206 -5.28 -6.20 14.96
C GLY A 206 -5.21 -5.74 13.50
N VAL A 207 -6.20 -6.14 12.71
CA VAL A 207 -6.33 -5.67 11.33
C VAL A 207 -6.82 -4.22 11.31
N SER A 208 -6.10 -3.38 10.58
CA SER A 208 -6.46 -2.00 10.26
C SER A 208 -7.11 -1.93 8.87
N LYS A 209 -8.03 -0.99 8.71
CA LYS A 209 -8.64 -0.67 7.41
C LYS A 209 -7.97 0.53 6.79
N PHE A 210 -7.88 0.52 5.46
CA PHE A 210 -7.39 1.67 4.71
C PHE A 210 -8.44 2.78 4.73
N LYS A 211 -8.02 3.98 5.13
CA LYS A 211 -8.83 5.18 4.99
C LYS A 211 -8.58 5.78 3.61
N PHE A 212 -9.47 5.47 2.68
CA PHE A 212 -9.36 5.93 1.30
C PHE A 212 -9.94 7.33 1.10
N TYR A 213 -9.29 8.10 0.23
CA TYR A 213 -9.73 9.42 -0.20
C TYR A 213 -9.86 9.46 -1.72
N SER A 214 -10.89 10.14 -2.22
CA SER A 214 -11.04 10.39 -3.65
C SER A 214 -9.77 11.06 -4.21
N ASN A 215 -9.29 10.62 -5.37
CA ASN A 215 -8.12 11.23 -6.01
C ASN A 215 -8.46 12.60 -6.63
N THR A 216 -8.39 13.64 -5.81
CA THR A 216 -8.51 15.05 -6.20
C THR A 216 -7.23 15.80 -5.80
N ALA A 217 -6.96 16.95 -6.41
CA ALA A 217 -5.78 17.76 -6.08
C ALA A 217 -5.73 18.11 -4.58
N ALA A 218 -6.85 18.56 -4.01
CA ALA A 218 -6.98 18.90 -2.59
C ALA A 218 -6.69 17.69 -1.69
N ASN A 219 -7.23 16.51 -2.03
CA ASN A 219 -7.00 15.31 -1.22
C ASN A 219 -5.54 14.84 -1.33
N ARG A 220 -4.91 14.91 -2.50
CA ARG A 220 -3.49 14.58 -2.67
C ARG A 220 -2.61 15.45 -1.77
N GLN A 221 -2.87 16.76 -1.73
CA GLN A 221 -2.13 17.68 -0.88
C GLN A 221 -2.32 17.38 0.62
N LYS A 222 -3.54 17.02 1.03
CA LYS A 222 -3.88 16.81 2.45
C LYS A 222 -3.49 15.43 3.00
N TYR A 223 -3.62 14.39 2.19
CA TYR A 223 -3.61 12.99 2.65
C TYR A 223 -2.49 12.13 2.05
N CYS A 224 -1.77 12.59 1.03
CA CYS A 224 -0.56 11.92 0.56
C CYS A 224 0.64 12.49 1.33
N LYS A 225 0.94 11.94 2.50
CA LYS A 225 2.00 12.40 3.42
C LYS A 225 2.55 11.27 4.28
#